data_AF-A0A0W0RKE7-F1
#
_entry.id   AF-A0A0W0RKE7-F1
#
_cell.length_a   1.000
_cell.length_b   1.000
_cell.length_c   1.000
_cell.angle_alpha   90.00
_cell.angle_beta   90.00
_cell.angle_gamma   90.00
#
_symmetry.space_group_name_H-M   'P 1'
#
loop_
_entity.id
_entity.type
_entity.pdbx_description
1 polymer ?
#
loop_
_entity_poly.entity_id
_entity_poly.type
_entity_poly.pdbx_seq_one_letter_code
_entity_poly.pdbx_strand_id
1 'polypeptide(L)'
;MPKPIILSIDDDEKTKQIRQAYNEFMAQKKAQPQIFDSLDKLKKSQLYQDMSEEEQERLKQYEGKNVIVLVFETSEQAIEFIQQIQQKNLISEEQAEKIIAQLEELNEPQYRSGMH
;
A
#
# COMPACT_ATOMS: atom_id res chain seq x y z
N MET A 1 4.16 13.04 0.31
CA MET A 1 3.71 12.47 -0.98
C MET A 1 2.83 11.27 -0.68
N PRO A 2 1.74 11.06 -1.46
CA PRO A 2 0.87 9.90 -1.29
C PRO A 2 1.66 8.60 -1.39
N LYS A 3 1.28 7.61 -0.59
CA LYS A 3 1.94 6.32 -0.42
C LYS A 3 1.07 5.22 -1.04
N PRO A 4 1.42 4.70 -2.23
CA PRO A 4 0.75 3.54 -2.79
C PRO A 4 1.16 2.28 -2.04
N ILE A 5 0.18 1.47 -1.65
CA ILE A 5 0.40 0.14 -1.08
C ILE A 5 -0.19 -0.90 -2.01
N ILE A 6 0.65 -1.86 -2.37
CA ILE A 6 0.35 -2.90 -3.34
C ILE A 6 0.12 -4.19 -2.56
N LEU A 7 -1.10 -4.70 -2.64
CA LEU A 7 -1.50 -5.97 -2.05
C LEU A 7 -1.69 -6.99 -3.17
N SER A 8 -0.94 -8.09 -3.13
CA SER A 8 -1.15 -9.25 -4.00
C SER A 8 -2.08 -10.20 -3.26
N ILE A 9 -3.30 -10.36 -3.76
CA ILE A 9 -4.36 -11.16 -3.13
C ILE A 9 -4.99 -12.01 -4.23
N ASP A 10 -4.81 -13.33 -4.14
CA ASP A 10 -5.35 -14.28 -5.12
C ASP A 10 -6.82 -14.67 -4.83
N ASP A 11 -7.43 -14.06 -3.82
CA ASP A 11 -8.80 -14.30 -3.37
C ASP A 11 -9.68 -13.07 -3.66
N ASP A 12 -10.64 -13.25 -4.57
CA ASP A 12 -11.57 -12.19 -5.00
C ASP A 12 -12.49 -11.71 -3.87
N GLU A 13 -12.86 -12.59 -2.94
CA GLU A 13 -13.70 -12.23 -1.80
C GLU A 13 -12.92 -11.38 -0.81
N LYS A 14 -11.70 -11.77 -0.47
CA LYS A 14 -10.79 -10.95 0.35
C LYS A 14 -10.51 -9.61 -0.30
N THR A 15 -10.30 -9.60 -1.62
CA THR A 15 -10.10 -8.36 -2.38
C THR A 15 -11.29 -7.40 -2.24
N LYS A 16 -12.52 -7.90 -2.33
CA LYS A 16 -13.74 -7.10 -2.10
C LYS A 16 -13.83 -6.57 -0.66
N GLN A 17 -13.54 -7.43 0.32
CA GLN A 17 -13.56 -7.04 1.74
C GLN A 17 -12.51 -5.98 2.05
N ILE A 18 -11.30 -6.08 1.49
CA ILE A 18 -10.24 -5.09 1.64
C ILE A 18 -10.66 -3.74 1.03
N ARG A 19 -11.26 -3.75 -0.17
CA ARG A 19 -11.76 -2.51 -0.81
C ARG A 19 -12.83 -1.83 0.03
N GLN A 20 -13.77 -2.62 0.56
CA GLN A 20 -14.82 -2.10 1.43
C GLN A 20 -14.21 -1.49 2.69
N ALA A 21 -13.34 -2.22 3.38
CA ALA A 21 -12.66 -1.74 4.58
C ALA A 21 -11.86 -0.46 4.30
N TYR A 22 -11.21 -0.37 3.14
CA TYR A 22 -10.45 0.83 2.75
C TYR A 22 -11.35 2.04 2.52
N ASN A 23 -12.48 1.86 1.83
CA ASN A 23 -13.46 2.94 1.64
C ASN A 23 -14.02 3.43 2.98
N GLU A 24 -14.34 2.52 3.90
CA GLU A 24 -14.82 2.85 5.24
C GLU A 24 -13.74 3.60 6.05
N PHE A 25 -12.49 3.14 5.99
CA PHE A 25 -11.35 3.77 6.63
C PHE A 25 -11.12 5.19 6.12
N MET A 26 -11.13 5.38 4.80
CA MET A 26 -10.95 6.70 4.17
C MET A 26 -12.09 7.66 4.52
N ALA A 27 -13.32 7.18 4.55
CA ALA A 27 -14.47 7.97 5.01
C ALA A 27 -14.31 8.45 6.47
N GLN A 28 -13.82 7.58 7.36
CA GLN A 28 -13.54 7.95 8.76
C GLN A 28 -12.45 9.01 8.88
N LYS A 29 -11.40 8.92 8.05
CA LYS A 29 -10.31 9.90 7.98
C LYS A 29 -10.68 11.17 7.20
N LYS A 30 -11.91 11.26 6.66
CA LYS A 30 -12.40 12.34 5.77
C LYS A 30 -11.50 12.55 4.54
N ALA A 31 -10.88 11.47 4.06
CA ALA A 31 -10.00 11.44 2.91
C ALA A 31 -10.73 10.82 1.70
N GLN A 32 -10.29 11.17 0.48
CA GLN A 32 -10.84 10.59 -0.73
C GLN A 32 -10.14 9.25 -1.04
N PRO A 33 -10.88 8.13 -1.12
CA PRO A 33 -10.29 6.84 -1.45
C PRO A 33 -9.76 6.84 -2.88
N GLN A 34 -8.54 6.34 -3.05
CA GLN A 34 -7.90 6.15 -4.34
C GLN A 34 -7.42 4.70 -4.45
N ILE A 35 -8.04 3.96 -5.36
CA ILE A 35 -7.83 2.52 -5.57
C ILE A 35 -7.53 2.26 -7.03
N PHE A 36 -6.52 1.44 -7.31
CA PHE A 36 -6.30 0.86 -8.63
C PHE A 36 -6.48 -0.65 -8.59
N ASP A 37 -7.27 -1.17 -9.52
CA ASP A 37 -7.60 -2.61 -9.59
C ASP A 37 -6.47 -3.46 -10.18
N SER A 38 -5.41 -2.84 -10.67
CA SER A 38 -4.27 -3.52 -11.27
C SER A 38 -3.06 -2.60 -11.35
N LEU A 39 -1.89 -3.22 -11.51
CA LEU A 39 -0.65 -2.49 -11.72
C LEU A 39 -0.67 -1.67 -13.02
N ASP A 40 -1.29 -2.16 -14.09
CA ASP A 40 -1.45 -1.41 -15.35
C ASP A 40 -2.25 -0.12 -15.18
N LYS A 41 -3.27 -0.13 -14.33
CA LYS A 41 -4.05 1.08 -14.02
C LYS A 41 -3.21 2.08 -13.24
N LEU A 42 -2.41 1.62 -12.28
CA LEU A 42 -1.46 2.47 -11.57
C LEU A 42 -0.44 3.09 -12.54
N LYS A 43 0.19 2.29 -13.42
CA LYS A 43 1.20 2.73 -14.39
C LYS A 43 0.72 3.83 -15.34
N LYS A 44 -0.59 3.90 -15.59
CA LYS A 44 -1.23 4.93 -16.43
C LYS A 44 -1.64 6.20 -15.65
N SER A 45 -1.52 6.18 -14.33
CA SER A 45 -1.91 7.30 -13.47
C SER A 45 -0.78 8.31 -13.29
N GLN A 46 -1.15 9.57 -12.99
CA GLN A 46 -0.18 10.61 -12.62
C GLN A 46 0.66 10.18 -11.41
N LEU A 47 0.05 9.45 -10.47
CA LEU A 47 0.72 8.96 -9.27
C LEU A 47 1.97 8.12 -9.61
N TYR A 48 1.91 7.27 -10.63
CA TYR A 48 3.07 6.48 -11.06
C TYR A 48 4.13 7.33 -11.76
N GLN A 49 3.72 8.33 -12.53
CA GLN A 49 4.66 9.25 -13.18
C GLN A 49 5.42 10.11 -12.18
N ASP A 50 4.81 10.39 -11.03
CA ASP A 50 5.43 11.15 -9.94
C ASP A 50 6.28 10.28 -8.98
N MET A 51 6.27 8.94 -9.15
CA MET A 51 7.11 8.04 -8.36
C MET A 51 8.58 8.09 -8.79
N SER A 52 9.48 7.86 -7.84
CA SER A 52 10.91 7.69 -8.12
C SER A 52 11.17 6.42 -8.94
N GLU A 53 12.29 6.38 -9.67
CA GLU A 53 12.69 5.18 -10.44
C GLU A 53 12.80 3.94 -9.54
N GLU A 54 13.34 4.08 -8.32
CA GLU A 54 13.41 2.99 -7.34
C GLU A 54 12.03 2.44 -6.96
N GLU A 55 11.03 3.31 -6.78
CA GLU A 55 9.66 2.89 -6.48
C GLU A 55 9.05 2.15 -7.68
N GLN A 56 9.26 2.66 -8.90
CA GLN A 56 8.82 2.01 -10.13
C GLN A 56 9.50 0.65 -10.35
N GLU A 57 10.78 0.52 -10.03
CA GLU A 57 11.51 -0.74 -10.12
C GLU A 57 10.99 -1.78 -9.14
N ARG A 58 10.66 -1.37 -7.91
CA ARG A 58 10.04 -2.27 -6.92
C ARG A 58 8.68 -2.78 -7.39
N LEU A 59 7.97 -2.05 -8.26
CA LEU A 59 6.69 -2.50 -8.81
C LEU A 59 6.84 -3.68 -9.80
N LYS A 60 8.03 -3.89 -10.39
CA LYS A 60 8.28 -5.02 -11.31
C LYS A 60 8.02 -6.38 -10.65
N GLN A 61 8.23 -6.51 -9.33
CA GLN A 61 7.97 -7.76 -8.60
C GLN A 61 6.48 -8.17 -8.56
N TYR A 62 5.59 -7.25 -8.92
CA TYR A 62 4.14 -7.44 -8.95
C TYR A 62 3.59 -7.58 -10.37
N GLU A 63 4.43 -7.53 -11.41
CA GLU A 63 3.97 -7.72 -12.79
C GLU A 63 3.38 -9.12 -13.00
N GLY A 64 2.22 -9.17 -13.66
CA GLY A 64 1.49 -10.41 -13.91
C GLY A 64 0.75 -10.98 -12.70
N LYS A 65 0.80 -10.34 -11.52
CA LYS A 65 0.06 -10.76 -10.32
C LYS A 65 -1.29 -10.05 -10.22
N ASN A 66 -2.26 -10.72 -9.60
CA ASN A 66 -3.51 -10.11 -9.20
C ASN A 66 -3.27 -9.21 -7.99
N VAL A 67 -3.15 -7.91 -8.26
CA VAL A 67 -2.88 -6.90 -7.24
C VAL A 67 -3.95 -5.84 -7.18
N ILE A 68 -4.17 -5.33 -5.97
CA ILE A 68 -4.86 -4.07 -5.74
C ILE A 68 -3.86 -3.05 -5.20
N VAL A 69 -4.03 -1.81 -5.62
CA VAL A 69 -3.22 -0.69 -5.13
C VAL A 69 -4.12 0.26 -4.36
N LEU A 70 -3.75 0.53 -3.12
CA LEU A 70 -4.45 1.42 -2.21
C LEU A 70 -3.55 2.62 -1.92
N VAL A 71 -4.05 3.84 -2.12
CA VAL A 71 -3.22 5.04 -1.95
C VAL A 71 -3.55 5.72 -0.63
N PHE A 72 -2.54 6.01 0.18
CA PHE A 72 -2.69 6.69 1.46
C PHE A 72 -2.01 8.06 1.40
N GLU A 73 -2.48 9.02 2.20
CA GLU A 73 -1.83 10.33 2.24
C GLU A 73 -0.52 10.28 3.04
N THR A 74 -0.51 9.45 4.09
CA THR A 74 0.62 9.25 4.98
C THR A 74 0.87 7.76 5.22
N SER A 75 2.11 7.42 5.54
CA SER A 75 2.47 6.06 5.93
C SER A 75 1.79 5.63 7.24
N GLU A 76 1.49 6.55 8.16
CA GLU A 76 0.73 6.26 9.37
C GLU A 76 -0.68 5.73 9.04
N GLN A 77 -1.39 6.40 8.11
CA GLN A 77 -2.69 5.92 7.63
C GLN A 77 -2.57 4.52 7.00
N ALA A 78 -1.51 4.29 6.24
CA ALA A 78 -1.26 2.99 5.63
C ALA A 78 -1.00 1.91 6.69
N ILE A 79 -0.14 2.17 7.68
CA ILE A 79 0.16 1.23 8.79
C ILE A 79 -1.13 0.91 9.57
N GLU A 80 -1.89 1.93 9.98
CA GLU A 80 -3.17 1.74 10.68
C GLU A 80 -4.12 0.84 9.88
N PHE A 81 -4.23 1.08 8.57
CA PHE A 81 -5.09 0.28 7.71
C PHE A 81 -4.61 -1.17 7.59
N ILE A 82 -3.30 -1.38 7.38
CA ILE A 82 -2.69 -2.71 7.26
C ILE A 82 -2.91 -3.53 8.53
N GLN A 83 -2.75 -2.91 9.70
CA GLN A 83 -3.05 -3.56 10.98
C GLN A 83 -4.53 -3.95 11.09
N GLN A 84 -5.45 -3.07 10.68
CA GLN A 84 -6.89 -3.39 10.71
C GLN A 84 -7.27 -4.57 9.81
N ILE A 85 -6.75 -4.64 8.59
CA ILE A 85 -7.06 -5.75 7.68
C ILE A 85 -6.35 -7.05 8.07
N GLN A 86 -5.20 -6.97 8.73
CA GLN A 86 -4.52 -8.12 9.33
C GLN A 86 -5.34 -8.71 10.48
N GLN A 87 -5.87 -7.88 11.39
CA GLN A 87 -6.75 -8.34 12.48
C GLN A 87 -8.04 -9.01 11.96
N LYS A 88 -8.48 -8.63 10.75
CA LYS A 88 -9.61 -9.25 10.05
C LYS A 88 -9.23 -10.52 9.27
N ASN A 89 -7.98 -10.98 9.34
CA ASN A 89 -7.43 -12.11 8.58
C ASN A 89 -7.55 -11.97 7.05
N LEU A 90 -7.62 -10.73 6.55
CA LEU A 90 -7.68 -10.46 5.11
C LEU A 90 -6.31 -10.57 4.44
N ILE A 91 -5.25 -10.38 5.22
CA ILE A 91 -3.85 -10.61 4.84
C ILE A 91 -3.16 -11.45 5.92
N SER A 92 -2.06 -12.12 5.58
CA SER A 92 -1.25 -12.83 6.57
C SER A 92 -0.44 -11.86 7.42
N GLU A 93 -0.05 -12.30 8.62
CA GLU A 93 0.86 -11.56 9.49
C GLU A 93 2.18 -11.23 8.79
N GLU A 94 2.80 -12.22 8.14
CA GLU A 94 4.04 -12.02 7.36
C GLU A 94 3.89 -10.95 6.27
N GLN A 95 2.74 -10.94 5.57
CA GLN A 95 2.46 -9.93 4.55
C GLN A 95 2.28 -8.54 5.17
N ALA A 96 1.59 -8.45 6.30
CA ALA A 96 1.39 -7.20 7.04
C ALA A 96 2.71 -6.63 7.55
N GLU A 97 3.53 -7.44 8.23
CA GLU A 97 4.84 -7.05 8.75
C GLU A 97 5.76 -6.56 7.63
N LYS A 98 5.80 -7.27 6.50
CA LYS A 98 6.61 -6.86 5.35
C LYS A 98 6.19 -5.50 4.81
N ILE A 99 4.90 -5.20 4.76
CA ILE A 99 4.40 -3.91 4.27
C ILE A 99 4.70 -2.80 5.29
N ILE A 100 4.48 -3.06 6.59
CA ILE A 100 4.76 -2.10 7.65
C ILE A 100 6.25 -1.75 7.69
N ALA A 101 7.13 -2.75 7.66
CA ALA A 101 8.58 -2.53 7.63
C ALA A 101 8.99 -1.65 6.43
N GLN A 102 8.42 -1.90 5.25
CA GLN A 102 8.68 -1.06 4.07
C GLN A 102 8.18 0.37 4.25
N LEU A 103 7.01 0.56 4.88
CA LEU A 103 6.46 1.88 5.17
C LEU A 103 7.31 2.65 6.18
N GLU A 104 7.85 1.96 7.17
CA GLU A 104 8.75 2.51 8.18
C GLU A 104 10.09 2.90 7.57
N GLU A 105 10.71 2.03 6.76
CA GLU A 105 11.92 2.36 6.01
C GLU A 105 11.74 3.58 5.08
N LEU A 106 10.55 3.73 4.48
CA LEU A 106 10.21 4.88 3.62
C LEU A 106 9.87 6.17 4.42
N ASN A 107 9.67 6.05 5.73
CA ASN A 107 9.37 7.15 6.64
C ASN A 107 10.59 7.65 7.39
N GLU A 108 11.63 6.83 7.57
CA GLU A 108 12.85 7.25 8.24
C GLU A 108 13.57 8.34 7.44
N PRO A 109 13.67 9.57 7.96
CA PRO A 109 14.54 10.57 7.37
C PRO A 109 15.98 10.21 7.74
N GLN A 110 16.70 9.55 6.84
CA GLN A 110 18.17 9.47 6.89
C GLN A 110 18.82 9.14 8.26
N TYR A 111 18.27 8.23 9.07
CA TYR A 111 18.96 7.75 10.30
C TYR A 111 20.02 6.67 10.02
N ARG A 112 20.72 6.77 8.87
CA ARG A 112 22.04 6.16 8.65
C ARG A 112 23.11 7.25 8.51
N SER A 113 23.21 8.09 9.52
CA SER A 113 24.41 8.89 9.82
C SER A 113 24.54 8.97 11.33
N GLY A 114 25.08 7.92 11.94
CA GLY A 114 25.20 7.89 13.40
C GLY A 114 25.52 6.54 14.03
N MET A 115 26.47 5.78 13.47
CA MET A 115 27.32 4.93 14.31
C MET A 115 28.77 5.17 13.92
N HIS A 116 29.34 6.11 14.66
CA HIS A 116 30.78 6.23 14.95
C HIS A 116 31.19 5.07 15.86
#